data_AF-X1BC11-F1
#
_entry.id   AF-X1BC11-F1
#
_cell.length_a   1.000
_cell.length_b   1.000
_cell.length_c   1.000
_cell.angle_alpha   90.00
_cell.angle_beta   90.00
_cell.angle_gamma   90.00
#
_symmetry.space_group_name_H-M   'P 1'
#
loop_
_entity.id
_entity.type
_entity.pdbx_description
1 polymer ?
#
loop_
_entity_poly.entity_id
_entity_poly.type
_entity_poly.pdbx_seq_one_letter_code
_entity_poly.pdbx_strand_id
1 'polypeptide(L)'
;MHKILKILAVISPFISEDIYSILFKNYIKQKSIHLDKWPVPYKGISEKLAEQGKFGIEIIKNVRMVKSSNKIPLNQELNKVILIFEINKVKMLEALQIDIK
;
A
#
# COMPACT_ATOMS: atom_id res chain seq x y z
N MET A 1 -5.09 6.76 -6.40
CA MET A 1 -6.32 6.98 -5.60
C MET A 1 -7.57 7.15 -6.46
N HIS A 2 -7.60 8.06 -7.44
CA HIS A 2 -8.77 8.27 -8.32
C HIS A 2 -9.34 7.00 -8.98
N LYS A 3 -8.48 6.10 -9.52
CA LYS A 3 -8.95 4.84 -10.14
C LYS A 3 -9.69 3.91 -9.17
N ILE A 4 -9.30 3.90 -7.88
CA ILE A 4 -9.96 3.07 -6.84
C ILE A 4 -11.33 3.65 -6.54
N LEU A 5 -11.43 4.98 -6.46
CA LEU A 5 -12.70 5.67 -6.23
C LEU A 5 -13.71 5.39 -7.34
N LYS A 6 -13.27 5.21 -8.59
CA LYS A 6 -14.15 4.81 -9.70
C LYS A 6 -14.74 3.41 -9.56
N ILE A 7 -13.97 2.48 -8.96
CA ILE A 7 -14.49 1.15 -8.64
C ILE A 7 -15.52 1.27 -7.51
N LEU A 8 -15.22 2.08 -6.48
CA LEU A 8 -16.15 2.33 -5.38
C LEU A 8 -17.45 3.00 -5.85
N ALA A 9 -17.39 3.86 -6.86
CA ALA A 9 -18.55 4.60 -7.39
C ALA A 9 -19.70 3.70 -7.86
N VAL A 10 -19.41 2.47 -8.31
CA VAL A 10 -20.42 1.47 -8.70
C VAL A 10 -21.19 0.95 -7.49
N ILE A 11 -20.51 0.80 -6.34
CA ILE A 11 -21.07 0.20 -5.13
C ILE A 11 -21.69 1.27 -4.23
N SER A 12 -21.03 2.42 -4.12
CA SER A 12 -21.45 3.54 -3.27
C SER A 12 -21.36 4.86 -4.04
N PRO A 13 -22.42 5.20 -4.81
CA PRO A 13 -22.36 6.32 -5.74
C PRO A 13 -22.30 7.68 -5.06
N PHE A 14 -23.05 7.87 -3.97
CA PHE A 14 -23.11 9.14 -3.24
C PHE A 14 -21.80 9.42 -2.48
N ILE A 15 -21.30 8.44 -1.72
CA ILE A 15 -20.03 8.59 -0.98
C ILE A 15 -18.87 8.84 -1.95
N SER A 16 -18.84 8.14 -3.08
CA SER A 16 -17.78 8.32 -4.06
C SER A 16 -17.83 9.69 -4.73
N GLU A 17 -19.02 10.26 -4.94
CA GLU A 17 -19.19 11.61 -5.47
C GLU A 17 -18.71 12.68 -4.48
N ASP A 18 -19.03 12.53 -3.19
CA ASP A 18 -18.58 13.46 -2.15
C ASP A 18 -17.05 13.46 -2.02
N ILE A 19 -16.44 12.27 -1.97
CA ILE A 19 -14.98 12.12 -1.95
C ILE A 19 -14.37 12.69 -3.24
N TYR A 20 -15.02 12.50 -4.40
CA TYR A 20 -14.57 13.05 -5.67
C TYR A 20 -14.59 14.59 -5.67
N SER A 21 -15.67 15.17 -5.16
CA SER A 21 -15.84 16.62 -5.04
C SER A 21 -14.75 17.25 -4.18
N ILE A 22 -14.42 16.64 -3.03
CA ILE A 22 -13.43 17.15 -2.08
C ILE A 22 -12.00 16.99 -2.62
N LEU A 23 -11.66 15.82 -3.18
CA LEU A 23 -10.26 15.46 -3.47
C LEU A 23 -9.85 15.70 -4.93
N PHE A 24 -10.78 15.66 -5.88
CA PHE A 24 -10.45 15.54 -7.31
C PHE A 24 -11.09 16.59 -8.21
N LYS A 25 -12.20 17.23 -7.81
CA LYS A 25 -12.92 18.22 -8.64
C LYS A 25 -12.05 19.39 -9.14
N ASN A 26 -11.05 19.80 -8.37
CA ASN A 26 -10.14 20.88 -8.76
C ASN A 26 -9.00 20.43 -9.69
N TYR A 27 -8.77 19.12 -9.80
CA TYR A 27 -7.65 18.53 -10.55
C TYR A 27 -8.11 17.78 -11.80
N ILE A 28 -9.37 17.35 -11.84
CA ILE A 28 -9.96 16.54 -12.89
C ILE A 28 -11.10 17.31 -13.54
N LYS A 29 -11.06 17.43 -14.87
CA LYS A 29 -12.01 18.25 -15.65
C LYS A 29 -13.45 17.69 -15.69
N GLN A 30 -13.70 16.49 -15.14
CA GLN A 30 -15.01 15.87 -15.18
C GLN A 30 -15.92 16.42 -14.07
N LYS A 31 -17.19 16.63 -14.40
CA LYS A 31 -18.18 17.19 -13.46
C LYS A 31 -18.56 16.22 -12.34
N SER A 32 -18.50 14.92 -12.61
CA SER A 32 -18.84 13.84 -11.68
C SER A 32 -17.97 12.64 -11.96
N ILE A 33 -17.71 11.84 -10.92
CA ILE A 33 -16.95 10.58 -11.05
C ILE A 33 -17.66 9.55 -11.93
N HIS A 34 -19.00 9.59 -11.96
CA HIS A 34 -19.85 8.66 -12.74
C HIS A 34 -19.77 8.90 -14.24
N LEU A 35 -19.29 10.07 -14.66
CA LEU A 35 -19.06 10.40 -16.06
C LEU A 35 -17.66 10.00 -16.55
N ASP A 36 -16.78 9.59 -15.63
CA ASP A 36 -15.43 9.23 -16.00
C ASP A 36 -15.34 7.81 -16.59
N LYS A 37 -14.37 7.60 -17.46
CA LYS A 37 -14.16 6.29 -18.10
C LYS A 37 -13.76 5.24 -17.07
N TRP A 38 -14.21 4.01 -17.30
CA TRP A 38 -13.82 2.86 -16.47
C TRP A 38 -12.29 2.78 -16.31
N PRO A 39 -11.75 2.55 -15.10
CA PRO A 39 -10.31 2.53 -14.88
C PRO A 39 -9.63 1.42 -15.67
N VAL A 40 -8.54 1.77 -16.34
CA VAL A 40 -7.63 0.79 -16.95
C VAL A 40 -6.58 0.33 -15.93
N PRO A 41 -6.09 -0.93 -16.03
CA PRO A 41 -5.01 -1.43 -15.19
C PRO A 41 -3.78 -0.51 -15.22
N TYR A 42 -3.02 -0.48 -14.12
CA TYR A 42 -1.74 0.22 -14.10
C TYR A 42 -0.72 -0.54 -14.95
N LYS A 43 0.10 0.20 -15.69
CA LYS A 43 1.22 -0.37 -16.46
C LYS A 43 2.44 -0.49 -15.55
N GLY A 44 3.27 -1.49 -15.78
CA GLY A 44 4.55 -1.67 -15.07
C GLY A 44 4.44 -2.31 -13.69
N ILE A 45 3.26 -2.80 -13.28
CA ILE A 45 3.14 -3.66 -12.11
C ILE A 45 3.41 -5.10 -12.56
N SER A 46 4.35 -5.77 -11.90
CA SER A 46 4.67 -7.18 -12.14
C SER A 46 4.43 -8.01 -10.89
N GLU A 47 4.15 -9.30 -11.07
CA GLU A 47 3.98 -10.25 -9.96
C GLU A 47 5.23 -10.27 -9.06
N LYS A 48 6.42 -10.16 -9.66
CA LYS A 48 7.69 -10.11 -8.95
C LYS A 48 7.80 -8.91 -7.99
N LEU A 49 7.32 -7.72 -8.41
CA LEU A 49 7.27 -6.55 -7.54
C LEU A 49 6.25 -6.75 -6.40
N ALA A 50 5.13 -7.40 -6.68
CA ALA A 50 4.14 -7.72 -5.65
C ALA A 50 4.68 -8.71 -4.61
N GLU A 51 5.44 -9.72 -5.04
CA GLU A 51 6.13 -10.66 -4.14
C GLU A 51 7.15 -9.97 -3.22
N GLN A 52 7.92 -9.02 -3.76
CA GLN A 52 8.83 -8.20 -2.95
C GLN A 52 8.06 -7.41 -1.87
N GLY A 53 6.95 -6.78 -2.23
CA GLY A 53 6.09 -6.09 -1.27
C GLY A 53 5.52 -7.02 -0.19
N LYS A 54 5.08 -8.22 -0.58
CA LYS A 54 4.60 -9.25 0.38
C LYS A 54 5.69 -9.64 1.38
N PHE A 55 6.94 -9.76 0.95
CA PHE A 55 8.06 -10.04 1.84
C PHE A 55 8.29 -8.89 2.85
N GLY A 56 8.20 -7.63 2.43
CA GLY A 56 8.25 -6.49 3.35
C GLY A 56 7.13 -6.52 4.40
N ILE A 57 5.90 -6.84 3.99
CA ILE A 57 4.75 -7.01 4.90
C ILE A 57 5.02 -8.14 5.91
N GLU A 58 5.59 -9.25 5.47
CA GLU A 58 5.96 -10.38 6.33
C GLU A 58 6.97 -9.97 7.41
N ILE A 59 8.01 -9.22 7.04
CA ILE A 59 9.00 -8.69 7.99
C ILE A 59 8.31 -7.79 9.03
N ILE A 60 7.50 -6.82 8.59
CA ILE A 60 6.79 -5.90 9.51
C ILE A 60 5.88 -6.69 10.45
N LYS A 61 5.14 -7.67 9.94
CA LYS A 61 4.27 -8.53 10.74
C LYS A 61 5.06 -9.27 11.83
N ASN A 62 6.19 -9.87 11.47
CA ASN A 62 7.03 -10.58 12.42
C ASN A 62 7.63 -9.66 13.49
N VAL A 63 8.11 -8.47 13.11
CA VAL A 63 8.62 -7.47 14.08
C VAL A 63 7.52 -7.02 15.04
N ARG A 64 6.31 -6.72 14.54
CA ARG A 64 5.17 -6.34 15.39
C ARG A 64 4.76 -7.48 16.34
N MET A 65 4.80 -8.71 15.86
CA MET A 65 4.52 -9.89 16.69
C MET A 65 5.54 -10.02 17.82
N VAL A 66 6.84 -9.92 17.53
CA VAL A 66 7.90 -9.96 18.56
C VAL A 66 7.77 -8.82 19.56
N LYS A 67 7.45 -7.59 19.12
CA LYS A 67 7.16 -6.48 20.03
C LYS A 67 6.00 -6.82 20.95
N SER A 68 4.89 -7.32 20.40
CA SER A 68 3.70 -7.68 21.16
C SER A 68 3.97 -8.78 22.17
N SER A 69 4.67 -9.87 21.78
CA SER A 69 5.03 -10.98 22.66
C SER A 69 5.93 -10.54 23.83
N ASN A 70 6.80 -9.55 23.60
CA ASN A 70 7.68 -8.98 24.63
C ASN A 70 7.07 -7.79 25.37
N LYS A 71 5.78 -7.48 25.16
CA LYS A 71 5.09 -6.32 25.74
C LYS A 71 5.76 -4.98 25.44
N ILE A 72 6.48 -4.89 24.32
CA ILE A 72 7.09 -3.66 23.81
C ILE A 72 6.01 -2.87 23.06
N PRO A 73 5.78 -1.59 23.40
CA PRO A 73 4.89 -0.70 22.65
C PRO A 73 5.26 -0.61 21.16
N LEU A 74 4.26 -0.60 20.28
CA LEU A 74 4.49 -0.58 18.83
C LEU A 74 5.23 0.69 18.36
N ASN A 75 4.99 1.81 19.04
CA ASN A 75 5.62 3.11 18.80
C ASN A 75 7.05 3.22 19.35
N GLN A 76 7.48 2.30 20.22
CA GLN A 76 8.82 2.34 20.77
C GLN A 76 9.84 1.97 19.69
N GLU A 77 10.82 2.83 19.46
CA GLU A 77 11.92 2.57 18.52
C GLU A 77 12.77 1.38 18.99
N LEU A 78 13.24 0.58 18.03
CA LEU A 78 14.12 -0.55 18.30
C LEU A 78 15.53 -0.21 17.81
N ASN A 79 16.51 -0.32 18.70
CA ASN A 79 17.91 -0.04 18.35
C ASN A 79 18.48 -1.04 17.33
N LYS A 80 18.00 -2.29 17.34
CA LYS A 80 18.47 -3.35 16.46
C LYS A 80 17.39 -4.39 16.21
N VAL A 81 17.27 -4.83 14.97
CA VAL A 81 16.46 -5.99 14.57
C VAL A 81 17.36 -6.95 13.80
N ILE A 82 17.36 -8.21 14.18
CA ILE A 82 18.08 -9.28 13.49
C ILE A 82 17.04 -10.11 12.74
N LEU A 83 17.18 -10.17 11.42
CA LEU A 83 16.31 -10.94 10.55
C LEU A 83 17.04 -12.21 10.10
N ILE A 84 16.38 -13.36 10.20
CA ILE A 84 16.91 -14.66 9.77
C ILE A 84 16.04 -15.13 8.61
N PHE A 85 16.66 -15.35 7.45
CA PHE A 85 15.98 -15.76 6.23
C PHE A 85 16.96 -16.47 5.29
N GLU A 86 16.43 -17.13 4.26
CA GLU A 86 17.23 -17.83 3.25
C GLU A 86 18.03 -16.86 2.36
N ILE A 87 19.23 -17.28 1.94
CA ILE A 87 20.17 -16.47 1.14
C ILE A 87 19.55 -15.90 -0.15
N ASN A 88 18.58 -16.63 -0.72
CA ASN A 88 17.90 -16.26 -1.95
C ASN A 88 17.02 -15.00 -1.80
N LYS A 89 16.64 -14.63 -0.57
CA LYS A 89 15.83 -13.45 -0.26
C LYS A 89 16.66 -12.19 0.03
N VAL A 90 17.99 -12.30 0.14
CA VAL A 90 18.90 -11.16 0.41
C VAL A 90 18.74 -10.05 -0.64
N LYS A 91 18.70 -10.43 -1.93
CA LYS A 91 18.51 -9.47 -3.05
C LYS A 91 17.17 -8.72 -2.99
N MET A 92 16.14 -9.34 -2.39
CA MET A 92 14.84 -8.69 -2.21
C MET A 92 14.87 -7.68 -1.07
N LEU A 93 15.68 -7.93 -0.04
CA LEU A 93 15.83 -7.00 1.09
C LEU A 93 16.53 -5.71 0.68
N GLU A 94 17.57 -5.78 -0.15
CA GLU A 94 18.29 -4.59 -0.65
C GLU A 94 17.36 -3.63 -1.38
N ALA A 95 16.44 -4.16 -2.19
CA ALA A 95 15.42 -3.37 -2.86
C ALA A 95 14.44 -2.70 -1.88
N LEU A 96 14.08 -3.39 -0.79
CA LEU A 96 13.15 -2.90 0.23
C LEU A 96 13.76 -1.89 1.20
N GLN A 97 15.08 -1.82 1.35
CA GLN A 97 15.74 -0.86 2.25
C GLN A 97 15.44 0.60 1.88
N ILE A 98 15.16 0.88 0.61
CA ILE A 98 14.77 2.20 0.13
C ILE A 98 13.40 2.61 0.71
N ASP A 99 12.49 1.65 0.89
CA ASP A 99 11.12 1.87 1.35
C ASP A 99 10.97 1.86 2.88
N ILE A 100 11.92 1.24 3.60
CA ILE A 100 11.89 1.04 5.07
C ILE A 100 12.70 2.12 5.82
N LYS A 101 13.39 3.01 5.09
CA LYS A 101 14.27 4.04 5.68
C LYS A 101 13.52 5.11 6.46
#